data_AF-A0A5C4LKP2-F1
#
_entry.id   AF-A0A5C4LKP2-F1
#
_cell.length_a   1.000
_cell.length_b   1.000
_cell.length_c   1.000
_cell.angle_alpha   90.00
_cell.angle_beta   90.00
_cell.angle_gamma   90.00
#
_symmetry.space_group_name_H-M   'P 1'
#
loop_
_entity.id
_entity.type
_entity.pdbx_description
1 polymer ?
#
loop_
_entity_poly.entity_id
_entity_poly.type
_entity_poly.pdbx_seq_one_letter_code
_entity_poly.pdbx_strand_id
1 'polypeptide(L)'
;MDWGAAAYRTRRLVEARARMVPESLSLALIDFFAERQAVTAAEMQQYGPADAVAAILRLVTTAVHGRGHVPAINGWYRREEGGTGYVIEPGFAIAWKAARACDARLPPVSHASGGG
;
A
#
# COMPACT_ATOMS: atom_id res chain seq x y z
N MET A 1 7.56 -12.73 9.28
CA MET A 1 7.05 -12.37 7.94
C MET A 1 8.12 -11.52 7.25
N ASP A 2 8.34 -11.70 5.95
CA ASP A 2 9.25 -10.83 5.19
C ASP A 2 8.48 -9.59 4.71
N TRP A 3 8.63 -8.49 5.45
CA TRP A 3 7.97 -7.23 5.14
C TRP A 3 8.53 -6.52 3.91
N GLY A 4 9.81 -6.72 3.60
CA GLY A 4 10.43 -6.18 2.38
C GLY A 4 9.83 -6.81 1.13
N ALA A 5 9.75 -8.13 1.09
CA ALA A 5 9.10 -8.86 0.02
C ALA A 5 7.60 -8.54 -0.07
N ALA A 6 6.92 -8.34 1.06
CA ALA A 6 5.52 -7.92 1.08
C ALA A 6 5.32 -6.52 0.48
N ALA A 7 6.12 -5.52 0.87
CA ALA A 7 6.06 -4.17 0.32
C ALA A 7 6.33 -4.15 -1.20
N TYR A 8 7.33 -4.91 -1.66
CA TYR A 8 7.63 -5.06 -3.09
C TYR A 8 6.46 -5.70 -3.85
N ARG A 9 5.89 -6.80 -3.34
CA ARG A 9 4.71 -7.43 -3.95
C ARG A 9 3.52 -6.47 -4.00
N THR A 10 3.31 -5.66 -2.97
CA THR A 10 2.25 -4.65 -2.94
C THR A 10 2.44 -3.62 -4.05
N ARG A 11 3.65 -3.07 -4.25
CA ARG A 11 3.94 -2.15 -5.36
C ARG A 11 3.60 -2.75 -6.71
N ARG A 12 4.14 -3.96 -7.00
CA ARG A 12 3.91 -4.66 -8.26
C ARG A 12 2.44 -4.95 -8.51
N LEU A 13 1.69 -5.30 -7.46
CA LEU A 13 0.26 -5.58 -7.59
C LEU A 13 -0.56 -4.31 -7.84
N VAL A 14 -0.22 -3.19 -7.18
CA VAL A 14 -0.85 -1.89 -7.42
C VAL A 14 -0.63 -1.43 -8.87
N GLU A 15 0.61 -1.48 -9.35
CA GLU A 15 0.97 -1.16 -10.74
C GLU A 15 0.18 -2.03 -11.73
N ALA A 16 0.17 -3.36 -11.52
CA ALA A 16 -0.55 -4.31 -12.36
C ALA A 16 -2.08 -4.13 -12.33
N ARG A 17 -2.62 -3.44 -11.31
CA ARG A 17 -4.06 -3.22 -11.11
C ARG A 17 -4.47 -1.76 -11.26
N ALA A 18 -3.60 -0.92 -11.83
CA ALA A 18 -3.85 0.51 -12.06
C ALA A 18 -5.11 0.80 -12.89
N ARG A 19 -5.57 -0.16 -13.70
CA ARG A 19 -6.84 -0.06 -14.46
C ARG A 19 -8.10 -0.15 -13.58
N MET A 20 -8.01 -0.75 -12.40
CA MET A 20 -9.14 -0.90 -11.46
C MET A 20 -9.23 0.26 -10.48
N VAL A 21 -8.09 0.67 -9.92
CA VAL A 21 -7.96 1.82 -9.04
C VAL A 21 -6.70 2.55 -9.47
N PRO A 22 -6.73 3.89 -9.66
CA PRO A 22 -5.54 4.63 -10.07
C PRO A 22 -4.35 4.33 -9.17
N GLU A 23 -3.18 4.11 -9.77
CA GLU A 23 -1.96 3.82 -9.02
C GLU A 23 -1.63 4.97 -8.05
N SER A 24 -1.70 6.22 -8.51
CA SER A 24 -1.40 7.40 -7.68
C SER A 24 -2.26 7.46 -6.42
N LEU A 25 -3.55 7.13 -6.54
CA LEU A 25 -4.50 7.06 -5.43
C LEU A 25 -4.09 5.96 -4.42
N SER A 26 -3.77 4.78 -4.95
CA SER A 26 -3.34 3.63 -4.16
C SER A 26 -2.07 3.94 -3.37
N LEU A 27 -1.06 4.53 -4.03
CA LEU A 27 0.19 4.91 -3.39
C LEU A 27 -0.02 5.99 -2.35
N ALA A 28 -0.81 7.02 -2.64
CA ALA A 28 -1.07 8.11 -1.70
C ALA A 28 -1.74 7.61 -0.41
N LEU A 29 -2.72 6.68 -0.53
CA LEU A 29 -3.37 6.09 0.65
C LEU A 29 -2.39 5.22 1.47
N ILE A 30 -1.57 4.39 0.83
CA ILE A 30 -0.62 3.51 1.53
C ILE A 30 0.50 4.35 2.17
N ASP A 31 1.01 5.36 1.46
CA ASP A 31 2.00 6.33 1.99
C ASP A 31 1.44 7.04 3.23
N PHE A 32 0.20 7.53 3.17
CA PHE A 32 -0.49 8.15 4.30
C PHE A 32 -0.65 7.21 5.50
N PHE A 33 -1.10 5.99 5.26
CA PHE A 33 -1.32 5.03 6.34
C PHE A 33 0.00 4.59 7.00
N ALA A 34 1.06 4.41 6.21
CA ALA A 34 2.41 4.14 6.71
C ALA A 34 3.00 5.33 7.48
N GLU A 35 2.65 6.56 7.10
CA GLU A 35 3.10 7.78 7.78
C GLU A 35 2.41 7.98 9.14
N ARG A 36 1.07 7.94 9.14
CA ARG A 36 0.26 8.16 10.35
C ARG A 36 0.30 7.00 11.34
N GLN A 37 0.57 5.78 10.84
CA GLN A 37 0.55 4.51 11.58
C GLN A 37 -0.81 4.08 12.15
N ALA A 38 -1.65 5.03 12.59
CA ALA A 38 -3.02 4.83 13.01
C ALA A 38 -3.93 5.85 12.32
N VAL A 39 -5.02 5.38 11.72
CA VAL A 39 -5.98 6.24 10.99
C VAL A 39 -7.40 5.73 11.14
N THR A 40 -8.37 6.60 10.95
CA THR A 40 -9.80 6.26 10.92
C THR A 40 -10.27 5.96 9.50
N ALA A 41 -11.45 5.33 9.38
CA ALA A 41 -12.11 5.16 8.07
C ALA A 41 -12.39 6.49 7.36
N ALA A 42 -12.70 7.55 8.13
CA ALA A 42 -12.96 8.88 7.59
C ALA A 42 -11.70 9.52 7.02
N GLU A 43 -10.55 9.35 7.68
CA GLU A 43 -9.26 9.82 7.18
C GLU A 43 -8.85 9.07 5.90
N MET A 44 -9.04 7.75 5.83
CA MET A 44 -8.76 7.00 4.61
C MET A 44 -9.66 7.43 3.44
N GLN A 45 -10.92 7.80 3.69
CA GLN A 45 -11.86 8.23 2.66
C GLN A 45 -11.54 9.61 2.06
N GLN A 46 -10.59 10.36 2.62
CA GLN A 46 -10.04 11.56 1.97
C GLN A 46 -9.32 11.21 0.65
N TYR A 47 -8.89 9.96 0.50
CA TYR A 47 -8.22 9.43 -0.70
C TYR A 47 -9.21 8.78 -1.67
N GLY A 48 -10.52 8.84 -1.44
CA GLY A 48 -11.53 8.33 -2.37
C GLY A 48 -12.74 7.69 -1.69
N PRO A 49 -13.73 7.25 -2.48
CA PRO A 49 -14.92 6.62 -1.94
C PRO A 49 -14.59 5.32 -1.19
N ALA A 50 -15.48 4.92 -0.28
CA ALA A 50 -15.29 3.74 0.56
C ALA A 50 -14.94 2.47 -0.23
N ASP A 51 -15.55 2.26 -1.41
CA ASP A 51 -15.24 1.12 -2.28
C ASP A 51 -13.81 1.16 -2.85
N ALA A 52 -13.30 2.35 -3.20
CA ALA A 52 -11.94 2.52 -3.68
C ALA A 52 -10.93 2.24 -2.55
N VAL A 53 -11.18 2.78 -1.36
CA VAL A 53 -10.37 2.50 -0.16
C VAL A 53 -10.37 1.00 0.14
N ALA A 54 -11.54 0.36 0.16
CA ALA A 54 -11.66 -1.07 0.39
C ALA A 54 -10.92 -1.91 -0.68
N ALA A 55 -11.00 -1.50 -1.95
CA ALA A 55 -10.26 -2.14 -3.04
C ALA A 55 -8.74 -2.04 -2.83
N ILE A 56 -8.22 -0.86 -2.44
CA ILE A 56 -6.79 -0.68 -2.15
C ILE A 56 -6.37 -1.56 -0.97
N LEU A 57 -7.10 -1.52 0.15
CA LEU A 57 -6.79 -2.37 1.31
C LEU A 57 -6.80 -3.86 0.96
N ARG A 58 -7.72 -4.28 0.06
CA ARG A 58 -7.78 -5.65 -0.45
C ARG A 58 -6.58 -5.99 -1.35
N LEU A 59 -6.09 -5.06 -2.16
CA LEU A 59 -4.88 -5.26 -2.96
C LEU A 59 -3.68 -5.48 -2.06
N VAL A 60 -3.47 -4.62 -1.05
CA VAL A 60 -2.37 -4.79 -0.08
C VAL A 60 -2.51 -6.11 0.67
N THR A 61 -3.72 -6.44 1.15
CA THR A 61 -3.99 -7.72 1.81
C THR A 61 -3.61 -8.91 0.91
N THR A 62 -3.98 -8.84 -0.36
CA THR A 62 -3.67 -9.89 -1.34
C THR A 62 -2.16 -10.02 -1.57
N ALA A 63 -1.44 -8.91 -1.63
CA ALA A 63 0.01 -8.92 -1.80
C ALA A 63 0.75 -9.44 -0.57
N VAL A 64 0.30 -9.09 0.64
CA VAL A 64 0.95 -9.50 1.89
C VAL A 64 0.63 -10.96 2.24
N HIS A 65 -0.66 -11.30 2.25
CA HIS A 65 -1.19 -12.56 2.81
C HIS A 65 -1.70 -13.55 1.77
N GLY A 66 -1.79 -13.16 0.49
CA GLY A 66 -2.48 -13.94 -0.53
C GLY A 66 -3.99 -13.68 -0.54
N ARG A 67 -4.75 -14.44 -1.32
CA ARG A 67 -6.20 -14.28 -1.39
C ARG A 67 -6.83 -14.65 -0.05
N GLY A 68 -7.58 -13.73 0.55
CA GLY A 68 -8.31 -13.98 1.78
C GLY A 68 -8.54 -12.71 2.61
N HIS A 69 -8.84 -12.91 3.89
CA HIS A 69 -8.98 -11.86 4.88
C HIS A 69 -7.64 -11.57 5.57
N VAL A 70 -7.52 -10.39 6.16
CA VAL A 70 -6.36 -10.06 7.00
C VAL A 70 -6.41 -10.93 8.26
N PRO A 71 -5.35 -11.69 8.57
CA PRO A 71 -5.33 -12.51 9.77
C PRO A 71 -5.36 -11.64 11.04
N ALA A 72 -6.07 -12.12 12.06
CA ALA A 72 -6.20 -11.41 13.35
C ALA A 72 -4.84 -11.23 14.06
N ILE A 73 -3.91 -12.17 13.83
CA ILE A 73 -2.55 -12.15 14.35
C ILE A 73 -1.60 -12.03 13.15
N ASN A 74 -0.61 -11.13 13.22
CA ASN A 74 0.34 -10.83 12.14
C ASN A 74 -0.29 -10.25 10.86
N GLY A 75 -1.49 -9.64 10.96
CA GLY A 75 -2.06 -8.81 9.90
C GLY A 75 -1.18 -7.60 9.58
N TRP A 76 -1.22 -7.12 8.34
CA TRP A 76 -0.47 -5.92 7.93
C TRP A 76 -1.11 -4.63 8.47
N TYR A 77 -2.35 -4.73 8.93
CA TYR A 77 -2.97 -3.81 9.86
C TYR A 77 -3.88 -4.60 10.82
N ARG A 78 -4.29 -3.95 11.90
CA ARG A 78 -5.37 -4.39 12.78
C ARG A 78 -6.43 -3.30 12.94
N ARG A 79 -7.65 -3.66 13.28
CA ARG A 79 -8.66 -2.70 13.76
C ARG A 79 -8.47 -2.50 15.25
N GLU A 80 -8.59 -1.26 15.73
CA GLU A 80 -8.62 -0.99 17.17
C GLU A 80 -9.90 -1.54 17.81
N GLU A 81 -9.86 -1.83 19.11
CA GLU A 81 -11.00 -2.37 19.87
C GLU A 81 -12.24 -1.46 19.79
N GLY A 82 -12.07 -0.15 19.66
CA GLY A 82 -13.17 0.81 19.44
C GLY A 82 -13.80 0.75 18.04
N GLY A 83 -13.25 -0.07 17.13
CA GLY A 83 -13.80 -0.33 15.79
C GLY A 83 -13.65 0.81 14.77
N THR A 84 -13.23 1.99 15.20
CA THR A 84 -13.11 3.22 14.40
C THR A 84 -11.71 3.45 13.81
N GLY A 85 -10.68 2.90 14.48
CA GLY A 85 -9.27 3.03 14.10
C GLY A 85 -8.72 1.79 13.39
N TYR A 86 -7.78 2.02 12.49
CA TYR A 86 -6.96 1.03 11.82
C TYR A 86 -5.51 1.35 12.15
N VAL A 87 -4.75 0.36 12.60
CA VAL A 87 -3.33 0.50 12.95
C VAL A 87 -2.52 -0.38 12.03
N ILE A 88 -1.62 0.22 11.27
CA ILE A 88 -0.71 -0.51 10.38
C ILE A 88 0.32 -1.27 11.20
N GLU A 89 0.78 -2.40 10.69
CA GLU A 89 1.90 -3.11 11.28
C GLU A 89 3.20 -2.33 11.04
N PRO A 90 3.98 -2.03 12.11
CA PRO A 90 5.19 -1.20 11.99
C PRO A 90 6.24 -1.73 11.00
N GLY A 91 6.48 -3.03 10.98
CA GLY A 91 7.39 -3.67 10.04
C GLY A 91 7.01 -3.46 8.58
N PHE A 92 5.72 -3.58 8.24
CA PHE A 92 5.21 -3.25 6.91
C PHE A 92 5.36 -1.76 6.60
N ALA A 93 5.03 -0.86 7.53
CA ALA A 93 5.16 0.59 7.31
C ALA A 93 6.61 0.99 7.02
N ILE A 94 7.58 0.46 7.79
CA ILE A 94 9.00 0.71 7.59
C ILE A 94 9.46 0.17 6.23
N ALA A 95 9.09 -1.07 5.90
CA ALA A 95 9.45 -1.69 4.62
C ALA A 95 8.84 -0.95 3.43
N TRP A 96 7.60 -0.47 3.55
CA TRP A 96 6.94 0.32 2.52
C TRP A 96 7.66 1.64 2.27
N LYS A 97 7.96 2.41 3.32
CA LYS A 97 8.70 3.68 3.20
C LYS A 97 10.08 3.47 2.57
N ALA A 98 10.80 2.41 2.96
CA ALA A 98 12.09 2.06 2.36
C ALA A 98 11.95 1.72 0.86
N ALA A 99 10.94 0.92 0.48
CA ALA A 99 10.68 0.59 -0.92
C ALA A 99 10.36 1.84 -1.76
N ARG A 100 9.56 2.78 -1.22
CA ARG A 100 9.21 4.04 -1.88
C ARG A 100 10.43 4.96 -2.06
N ALA A 101 11.30 5.03 -1.06
CA ALA A 101 12.52 5.83 -1.13
C ALA A 101 13.53 5.29 -2.17
N CYS A 102 13.63 3.97 -2.34
CA CYS A 102 14.48 3.37 -3.37
C CYS A 102 13.97 3.67 -4.78
N ASP A 103 12.65 3.63 -4.99
CA ASP A 103 12.01 3.88 -6.29
C ASP A 103 12.16 5.34 -6.74
N ALA A 104 12.04 6.29 -5.79
CA ALA A 104 12.21 7.72 -6.05
C ALA A 104 13.65 8.10 -6.47
N ARG A 105 14.64 7.23 -6.21
CA ARG A 105 16.04 7.44 -6.60
C ARG A 105 16.38 6.92 -8.00
N LEU A 106 15.47 6.20 -8.65
CA LEU A 106 15.67 5.78 -10.03
C LEU A 106 15.22 6.93 -10.96
N PRO A 107 16.14 7.57 -11.71
CA PRO A 107 15.72 8.50 -12.75
C PRO A 107 14.85 7.74 -13.76
N PRO A 108 13.88 8.41 -14.41
CA PRO A 108 13.14 7.79 -15.49
C PRO A 108 14.16 7.31 -16.53
N VAL A 109 14.06 6.02 -16.89
CA VAL A 109 14.81 5.45 -18.01
C VAL A 109 14.45 6.28 -19.24
N SER A 110 15.32 7.24 -19.56
CA SER A 110 15.25 7.95 -20.82
C SER A 110 15.54 6.89 -21.87
N HIS A 111 14.53 6.48 -22.63
CA HIS A 111 14.76 5.77 -23.87
C HIS A 111 15.66 6.68 -24.71
N ALA A 112 16.94 6.33 -24.78
CA ALA A 112 17.85 6.85 -25.77
C ALA A 112 17.37 6.33 -27.13
N SER A 113 16.47 7.10 -27.76
CA SER A 113 16.24 7.00 -29.19
C SER A 113 17.17 7.98 -29.88
N GLY A 114 17.97 7.46 -30.81
CA GLY A 114 18.86 8.22 -31.70
C GLY A 114 20.31 7.78 -31.51
N GLY A 115 21.04 7.32 -32.51
CA GLY A 115 20.79 7.24 -33.94
C GLY A 115 22.15 6.98 -34.59
N GLY A 116 22.20 6.06 -35.54
CA GLY A 116 23.36 5.72 -36.35
C GLY A 116 22.89 5.04 -37.62
#